data_AF-A0A2V5QTR0-F1
#
_entry.id   AF-A0A2V5QTR0-F1
#
_cell.length_a   1.000
_cell.length_b   1.000
_cell.length_c   1.000
_cell.angle_alpha   90.00
_cell.angle_beta   90.00
_cell.angle_gamma   90.00
#
_symmetry.space_group_name_H-M   'P 1'
#
loop_
_entity.id
_entity.type
_entity.pdbx_description
1 polymer ?
#
loop_
_entity_poly.entity_id
_entity_poly.type
_entity_poly.pdbx_seq_one_letter_code
_entity_poly.pdbx_strand_id
1 'polypeptide(L)'
;MNLRVCLSRRLRVVFILFVVPVSLFGISLVERNPPVRPADAESPTLIWDVDLKLANTLPRNFRTTDDPLKESKDQPNAHSGLAELHASGSGEFTADSLKLLLARTHGPVTIFDLRQETHIFINGLPASWFATHDWANVGKSQAAIEADEVARVQSLQPGSEIAVRAGEPVKKGSADLAMPQRISVRHASIERDLVATDNAAYVRLTVTDHARPLDDEVDQFILAVRALPENAWAHFHCEAGLGRTTTFMVLYDMLRNATRVSLEDIVLRQKLLGYGYDVLRPVEAGNWKAPYIDDRIAFVRAFYNYARANPNGRPQIWSEWLTSGAL
;
A
#
# COMPACT_ATOMS: atom_id res chain seq x y z
N MET A 1 -67.93 63.56 -11.30
CA MET A 1 -66.63 64.14 -11.72
C MET A 1 -65.56 63.63 -10.76
N ASN A 2 -64.56 62.93 -11.31
CA ASN A 2 -63.26 62.54 -10.75
C ASN A 2 -63.18 61.47 -9.65
N LEU A 3 -63.09 60.21 -10.12
CA LEU A 3 -62.36 59.13 -9.48
C LEU A 3 -60.88 59.51 -9.29
N ARG A 4 -60.32 59.22 -8.10
CA ARG A 4 -58.87 59.00 -7.96
C ARG A 4 -58.63 57.65 -7.30
N VAL A 5 -58.21 56.71 -8.15
CA VAL A 5 -57.68 55.40 -7.80
C VAL A 5 -56.31 55.59 -7.15
N CYS A 6 -56.14 55.14 -5.90
CA CYS A 6 -54.84 55.08 -5.26
C CYS A 6 -54.27 53.66 -5.46
N LEU A 7 -53.33 53.54 -6.38
CA LEU A 7 -52.71 52.27 -6.77
C LEU A 7 -51.61 51.91 -5.77
N SER A 8 -51.78 50.80 -5.04
CA SER A 8 -50.75 50.23 -4.16
C SER A 8 -49.55 49.73 -4.98
N ARG A 9 -48.40 50.39 -4.87
CA ARG A 9 -47.13 49.85 -5.40
C ARG A 9 -46.53 48.86 -4.38
N ARG A 10 -46.82 47.56 -4.56
CA ARG A 10 -46.01 46.49 -3.94
C ARG A 10 -44.68 46.42 -4.68
N LEU A 11 -43.59 46.79 -4.00
CA LEU A 11 -42.23 46.63 -4.49
C LEU A 11 -41.90 45.12 -4.49
N ARG A 12 -41.91 44.48 -5.66
CA ARG A 12 -41.40 43.11 -5.81
C ARG A 12 -39.88 43.18 -5.89
N VAL A 13 -39.21 42.88 -4.78
CA VAL A 13 -37.77 42.61 -4.78
C VAL A 13 -37.57 41.24 -5.41
N VAL A 14 -37.11 41.22 -6.66
CA VAL A 14 -36.67 39.98 -7.33
C VAL A 14 -35.26 39.68 -6.83
N PHE A 15 -35.13 38.68 -5.96
CA PHE A 15 -33.83 38.09 -5.64
C PHE A 15 -33.37 37.31 -6.86
N ILE A 16 -32.50 37.90 -7.68
CA ILE A 16 -31.76 37.18 -8.71
C ILE A 16 -30.65 36.44 -7.97
N LEU A 17 -30.86 35.14 -7.73
CA LEU A 17 -29.79 34.23 -7.31
C LEU A 17 -28.80 34.14 -8.48
N PHE A 18 -27.70 34.87 -8.40
CA PHE A 18 -26.53 34.59 -9.22
C PHE A 18 -25.95 33.26 -8.75
N VAL A 19 -26.34 32.18 -9.40
CA VAL A 19 -25.60 30.92 -9.34
C VAL A 19 -24.31 31.18 -10.09
N VAL A 20 -23.27 31.59 -9.38
CA VAL A 20 -21.92 31.56 -9.91
C VAL A 20 -21.64 30.08 -10.17
N PRO A 21 -21.35 29.66 -11.41
CA PRO A 21 -20.87 28.31 -11.63
C PRO A 21 -19.53 28.26 -10.90
N VAL A 22 -19.51 27.56 -9.76
CA VAL A 22 -18.25 27.13 -9.18
C VAL A 22 -17.67 26.21 -10.23
N SER A 23 -16.72 26.73 -11.00
CA SER A 23 -15.84 25.91 -11.82
C SER A 23 -15.17 24.94 -10.83
N LEU A 24 -15.73 23.74 -10.72
CA LEU A 24 -15.07 22.59 -10.11
C LEU A 24 -13.82 22.39 -10.97
N PHE A 25 -12.72 23.00 -10.57
CA PHE A 25 -11.41 22.59 -11.02
C PHE A 25 -11.25 21.17 -10.49
N GLY A 26 -11.70 20.20 -11.27
CA GLY A 26 -11.38 18.80 -11.05
C GLY A 26 -9.86 18.74 -11.02
N ILE A 27 -9.29 18.64 -9.83
CA ILE A 27 -7.88 18.37 -9.68
C ILE A 27 -7.72 16.98 -10.26
N SER A 28 -7.19 16.91 -11.47
CA SER A 28 -6.75 15.65 -12.05
C SER A 28 -5.77 15.03 -11.04
N LEU A 29 -6.19 13.93 -10.40
CA LEU A 29 -5.40 13.14 -9.44
C LEU A 29 -4.34 12.28 -10.15
N VAL A 30 -4.03 12.61 -11.40
CA VAL A 30 -2.96 12.01 -12.18
C VAL A 30 -1.66 12.11 -11.40
N GLU A 31 -0.94 10.99 -11.35
CA GLU A 31 0.41 10.91 -10.83
C GLU A 31 1.30 11.96 -11.52
N ARG A 32 1.79 12.94 -10.75
CA ARG A 32 2.52 14.07 -11.32
C ARG A 32 3.98 13.73 -11.57
N ASN A 33 4.53 12.82 -10.77
CA ASN A 33 5.91 12.41 -10.79
C ASN A 33 5.99 10.88 -10.93
N PRO A 34 5.72 10.32 -12.12
CA PRO A 34 5.86 8.89 -12.34
C PRO A 34 7.32 8.47 -12.15
N PRO A 35 7.60 7.39 -11.39
CA PRO A 35 8.93 6.83 -11.25
C PRO A 35 9.56 6.53 -12.62
N VAL A 36 10.88 6.73 -12.73
CA VAL A 36 11.64 6.43 -13.95
C VAL A 36 12.52 5.23 -13.70
N ARG A 37 12.38 4.20 -14.53
CA ARG A 37 13.16 2.96 -14.44
C ARG A 37 14.66 3.29 -14.57
N PRO A 38 15.50 2.93 -13.59
CA PRO A 38 16.92 3.27 -13.60
C PRO A 38 17.71 2.39 -14.56
N ALA A 39 18.91 2.83 -14.96
CA ALA A 39 19.74 2.10 -15.93
C ALA A 39 20.21 0.73 -15.43
N ASP A 40 20.46 0.58 -14.13
CA ASP A 40 20.85 -0.68 -13.49
C ASP A 40 19.69 -1.68 -13.38
N ALA A 41 18.46 -1.30 -13.74
CA ALA A 41 17.31 -2.21 -13.85
C ALA A 41 17.44 -3.26 -14.97
N GLU A 42 18.38 -3.08 -15.90
CA GLU A 42 18.73 -4.08 -16.92
C GLU A 42 19.68 -5.15 -16.37
N SER A 43 20.28 -4.93 -15.21
CA SER A 43 21.15 -5.90 -14.53
C SER A 43 21.02 -5.79 -13.01
N PRO A 44 19.81 -6.03 -12.47
CA PRO A 44 19.56 -5.88 -11.05
C PRO A 44 20.36 -6.90 -10.23
N THR A 45 20.74 -6.51 -9.03
CA THR A 45 21.52 -7.32 -8.10
C THR A 45 20.59 -8.18 -7.24
N LEU A 46 20.82 -9.49 -7.24
CA LEU A 46 20.10 -10.41 -6.34
C LEU A 46 20.55 -10.24 -4.89
N ILE A 47 19.61 -9.98 -4.01
CA ILE A 47 19.85 -9.72 -2.59
C ILE A 47 18.91 -10.51 -1.68
N TRP A 48 19.33 -10.74 -0.44
CA TRP A 48 18.41 -11.12 0.64
C TRP A 48 17.60 -9.91 1.11
N ASP A 49 16.28 -10.09 1.26
CA ASP A 49 15.37 -9.04 1.75
C ASP A 49 15.29 -8.97 3.28
N VAL A 50 15.87 -9.96 3.97
CA VAL A 50 15.89 -10.05 5.43
C VAL A 50 17.32 -10.16 5.96
N ASP A 51 17.52 -9.74 7.21
CA ASP A 51 18.71 -10.15 7.97
C ASP A 51 18.58 -11.64 8.28
N LEU A 52 19.49 -12.45 7.73
CA LEU A 52 19.50 -13.90 7.93
C LEU A 52 19.60 -14.31 9.40
N LYS A 53 20.13 -13.45 10.27
CA LYS A 53 20.18 -13.69 11.73
C LYS A 53 18.80 -13.64 12.38
N LEU A 54 17.84 -12.97 11.74
CA LEU A 54 16.47 -12.78 12.20
C LEU A 54 15.47 -13.66 11.45
N ALA A 55 15.94 -14.59 10.62
CA ALA A 55 15.11 -15.43 9.75
C ALA A 55 14.05 -16.25 10.47
N ASN A 56 14.25 -16.53 11.77
CA ASN A 56 13.35 -17.34 12.61
C ASN A 56 12.59 -16.50 13.65
N THR A 57 12.46 -15.20 13.43
CA THR A 57 11.71 -14.27 14.29
C THR A 57 10.53 -13.67 13.53
N LEU A 58 9.61 -13.00 14.22
CA LEU A 58 8.55 -12.25 13.52
C LEU A 58 9.17 -11.29 12.51
N PRO A 59 8.56 -11.11 11.32
CA PRO A 59 9.09 -10.19 10.32
C PRO A 59 9.20 -8.79 10.91
N ARG A 60 10.20 -8.04 10.46
CA ARG A 60 10.43 -6.69 10.96
C ARG A 60 9.17 -5.83 10.80
N ASN A 61 8.98 -4.91 11.71
CA ASN A 61 7.83 -4.00 11.72
C ASN A 61 6.46 -4.70 11.73
N PHE A 62 6.39 -5.97 12.16
CA PHE A 62 5.12 -6.65 12.37
C PHE A 62 4.28 -5.94 13.44
N ARG A 63 3.02 -5.68 13.09
CA ARG A 63 2.01 -5.03 13.92
C ARG A 63 0.62 -5.48 13.54
N THR A 64 -0.31 -5.44 14.49
CA THR A 64 -1.71 -5.81 14.27
C THR A 64 -2.64 -4.68 14.70
N THR A 65 -3.86 -4.67 14.19
CA THR A 65 -4.93 -3.77 14.65
C THR A 65 -5.47 -4.15 16.03
N ASP A 66 -5.08 -5.31 16.56
CA ASP A 66 -5.35 -5.75 17.93
C ASP A 66 -4.31 -5.22 18.93
N ASP A 67 -3.18 -4.69 18.44
CA ASP A 67 -2.14 -4.15 19.30
C ASP A 67 -2.63 -2.88 20.02
N PRO A 68 -2.25 -2.66 21.28
CA PRO A 68 -2.63 -1.47 22.01
C PRO A 68 -2.01 -0.22 21.39
N LEU A 69 -2.83 0.80 21.12
CA LEU A 69 -2.32 2.14 20.82
C LEU A 69 -1.63 2.70 22.06
N LYS A 70 -0.36 3.08 21.95
CA LYS A 70 0.36 3.79 23.03
C LYS A 70 -0.38 5.10 23.31
N GLU A 71 -0.89 5.25 24.55
CA GLU A 71 -1.89 6.24 24.98
C GLU A 71 -1.85 7.59 24.22
N SER A 72 -2.83 7.83 23.33
CA SER A 72 -3.18 9.19 22.94
C SER A 72 -4.25 9.71 23.89
N LYS A 73 -3.83 10.33 25.01
CA LYS A 73 -4.74 10.85 26.05
C LYS A 73 -5.78 11.86 25.51
N ASP A 74 -5.59 12.36 24.29
CA ASP A 74 -6.37 13.44 23.71
C ASP A 74 -7.28 13.03 22.53
N GLN A 75 -7.37 11.73 22.16
CA GLN A 75 -8.14 11.29 20.97
C GLN A 75 -8.96 10.00 21.19
N PRO A 76 -10.14 10.07 21.82
CA PRO A 76 -10.97 8.90 22.11
C PRO A 76 -11.47 8.16 20.85
N ASN A 77 -11.57 8.84 19.70
CA ASN A 77 -12.07 8.24 18.45
C ASN A 77 -11.06 7.35 17.74
N ALA A 78 -9.76 7.40 18.10
CA ALA A 78 -8.72 6.61 17.47
C ALA A 78 -8.95 5.09 17.60
N HIS A 79 -9.66 4.65 18.64
CA HIS A 79 -9.96 3.23 18.87
C HIS A 79 -11.20 2.71 18.12
N SER A 80 -12.09 3.60 17.68
CA SER A 80 -13.39 3.20 17.12
C SER A 80 -13.21 2.41 15.82
N GLY A 81 -13.69 1.17 15.78
CA GLY A 81 -13.66 0.34 14.58
C GLY A 81 -12.27 -0.19 14.21
N LEU A 82 -11.25 -0.04 15.08
CA LEU A 82 -9.88 -0.45 14.79
C LEU A 82 -9.71 -1.97 14.94
N ALA A 83 -10.16 -2.54 16.06
CA ALA A 83 -10.04 -3.98 16.32
C ALA A 83 -10.84 -4.79 15.28
N GLU A 84 -11.99 -4.27 14.83
CA GLU A 84 -12.86 -4.89 13.83
C GLU A 84 -12.28 -4.88 12.41
N LEU A 85 -11.11 -4.26 12.19
CA LEU A 85 -10.43 -4.33 10.90
C LEU A 85 -9.87 -5.74 10.62
N HIS A 86 -9.44 -6.45 11.67
CA HIS A 86 -8.70 -7.71 11.56
C HIS A 86 -7.55 -7.59 10.55
N ALA A 87 -6.59 -6.70 10.81
CA ALA A 87 -5.50 -6.46 9.88
C ALA A 87 -4.14 -6.47 10.57
N SER A 88 -3.11 -6.80 9.81
CA SER A 88 -1.73 -6.64 10.22
C SER A 88 -0.87 -6.13 9.08
N GLY A 89 0.34 -5.68 9.42
CA GLY A 89 1.34 -5.45 8.40
C GLY A 89 2.76 -5.69 8.90
N SER A 90 3.66 -6.03 7.99
CA SER A 90 5.08 -6.24 8.28
C SER A 90 5.95 -5.96 7.07
N GLY A 91 7.27 -6.03 7.29
CA GLY A 91 8.22 -6.23 6.20
C GLY A 91 8.18 -7.66 5.68
N GLU A 92 9.06 -7.93 4.72
CA GLU A 92 9.21 -9.23 4.10
C GLU A 92 9.47 -10.35 5.13
N PHE A 93 8.94 -11.53 4.87
CA PHE A 93 8.99 -12.69 5.74
C PHE A 93 9.77 -13.85 5.12
N THR A 94 10.18 -14.79 5.97
CA THR A 94 10.68 -16.11 5.57
C THR A 94 9.53 -17.11 5.62
N ALA A 95 9.74 -18.31 5.08
CA ALA A 95 8.77 -19.41 5.26
C ALA A 95 8.47 -19.69 6.74
N ASP A 96 9.47 -19.57 7.62
CA ASP A 96 9.30 -19.81 9.05
C ASP A 96 8.65 -18.62 9.75
N SER A 97 8.99 -17.38 9.39
CA SER A 97 8.37 -16.20 9.99
C SER A 97 6.94 -15.96 9.51
N LEU A 98 6.55 -16.47 8.33
CA LEU A 98 5.15 -16.55 7.91
C LEU A 98 4.32 -17.38 8.90
N LYS A 99 4.82 -18.52 9.37
CA LYS A 99 4.09 -19.32 10.37
C LYS A 99 3.93 -18.57 11.69
N LEU A 100 4.98 -17.83 12.09
CA LEU A 100 4.95 -17.01 13.29
C LEU A 100 3.94 -15.85 13.17
N LEU A 101 3.86 -15.18 12.03
CA LEU A 101 2.90 -14.10 11.81
C LEU A 101 1.47 -14.64 11.73
N LEU A 102 1.23 -15.76 11.05
CA LEU A 102 -0.09 -16.38 10.95
C LEU A 102 -0.62 -16.81 12.33
N ALA A 103 0.26 -17.27 13.23
CA ALA A 103 -0.09 -17.57 14.62
C ALA A 103 -0.55 -16.34 15.44
N ARG A 104 -0.36 -15.12 14.92
CA ARG A 104 -0.84 -13.86 15.50
C ARG A 104 -2.09 -13.31 14.81
N THR A 105 -2.66 -14.06 13.86
CA THR A 105 -3.89 -13.72 13.15
C THR A 105 -5.02 -14.66 13.56
N HIS A 106 -6.26 -14.34 13.19
CA HIS A 106 -7.40 -15.21 13.41
C HIS A 106 -8.36 -15.17 12.21
N GLY A 107 -9.10 -16.26 11.99
CA GLY A 107 -9.96 -16.41 10.81
C GLY A 107 -9.19 -16.68 9.52
N PRO A 108 -9.86 -16.68 8.36
CA PRO A 108 -9.21 -16.85 7.05
C PRO A 108 -8.28 -15.67 6.75
N VAL A 109 -7.02 -15.94 6.43
CA VAL A 109 -6.02 -14.89 6.17
C VAL A 109 -5.85 -14.68 4.67
N THR A 110 -5.80 -13.43 4.24
CA THR A 110 -5.34 -13.03 2.90
C THR A 110 -4.07 -12.20 3.05
N ILE A 111 -2.98 -12.67 2.42
CA ILE A 111 -1.73 -11.94 2.28
C ILE A 111 -1.83 -11.01 1.07
N PHE A 112 -1.68 -9.71 1.30
CA PHE A 112 -1.54 -8.68 0.29
C PHE A 112 -0.06 -8.34 0.14
N ASP A 113 0.54 -8.89 -0.91
CA ASP A 113 1.88 -8.58 -1.35
C ASP A 113 1.85 -7.32 -2.21
N LEU A 114 2.49 -6.25 -1.71
CA LEU A 114 2.51 -4.93 -2.33
C LEU A 114 3.80 -4.67 -3.13
N ARG A 115 4.56 -5.72 -3.46
CA ARG A 115 5.90 -5.59 -4.06
C ARG A 115 5.83 -5.61 -5.58
N GLN A 116 6.34 -4.56 -6.23
CA GLN A 116 6.51 -4.54 -7.69
C GLN A 116 7.81 -5.24 -8.10
N GLU A 117 8.84 -5.12 -7.27
CA GLU A 117 10.12 -5.76 -7.44
C GLU A 117 9.97 -7.29 -7.53
N THR A 118 10.70 -7.89 -8.48
CA THR A 118 10.75 -9.33 -8.67
C THR A 118 11.33 -9.95 -7.41
N HIS A 119 10.57 -10.83 -6.76
CA HIS A 119 11.02 -11.55 -5.57
C HIS A 119 10.57 -13.01 -5.58
N ILE A 120 11.39 -13.86 -4.98
CA ILE A 120 11.17 -15.31 -4.86
C ILE A 120 11.70 -15.78 -3.50
N PHE A 121 11.41 -17.03 -3.17
CA PHE A 121 11.97 -17.71 -2.02
C PHE A 121 12.99 -18.76 -2.46
N ILE A 122 14.17 -18.73 -1.86
CA ILE A 122 15.24 -19.71 -2.06
C ILE A 122 15.47 -20.40 -0.73
N ASN A 123 15.21 -21.71 -0.66
CA ASN A 123 15.28 -22.50 0.56
C ASN A 123 14.44 -21.93 1.72
N GLY A 124 13.32 -21.26 1.41
CA GLY A 124 12.45 -20.59 2.39
C GLY A 124 12.91 -19.19 2.81
N LEU A 125 13.98 -18.65 2.23
CA LEU A 125 14.48 -17.30 2.48
C LEU A 125 14.11 -16.36 1.32
N PRO A 126 13.61 -15.15 1.61
CA PRO A 126 13.15 -14.21 0.59
C PRO A 126 14.33 -13.50 -0.08
N ALA A 127 14.34 -13.48 -1.41
CA ALA A 127 15.32 -12.79 -2.21
C ALA A 127 14.67 -11.97 -3.33
N SER A 128 15.23 -10.81 -3.63
CA SER A 128 14.73 -9.91 -4.67
C SER A 128 15.83 -9.41 -5.60
N TRP A 129 15.43 -8.99 -6.80
CA TRP A 129 16.31 -8.36 -7.77
C TRP A 129 16.28 -6.84 -7.64
N PHE A 130 17.21 -6.32 -6.85
CA PHE A 130 17.33 -4.91 -6.54
C PHE A 130 18.03 -4.13 -7.64
N ALA A 131 17.40 -3.04 -8.08
CA ALA A 131 18.03 -1.96 -8.82
C ALA A 131 17.95 -0.67 -7.99
N THR A 132 18.57 0.42 -8.45
CA THR A 132 18.50 1.72 -7.78
C THR A 132 17.05 2.06 -7.41
N HIS A 133 16.84 2.44 -6.15
CA HIS A 133 15.52 2.76 -5.56
C HIS A 133 14.51 1.60 -5.51
N ASP A 134 14.93 0.36 -5.74
CA ASP A 134 14.07 -0.82 -5.87
C ASP A 134 13.12 -0.76 -7.09
N TRP A 135 13.55 -0.07 -8.14
CA TRP A 135 12.73 0.24 -9.32
C TRP A 135 13.01 -0.63 -10.55
N ALA A 136 13.43 -1.88 -10.33
CA ALA A 136 13.80 -2.79 -11.42
C ALA A 136 12.65 -3.04 -12.43
N ASN A 137 11.40 -2.96 -11.96
CA ASN A 137 10.20 -3.29 -12.71
C ASN A 137 9.30 -2.09 -13.04
N VAL A 138 9.74 -0.86 -12.79
CA VAL A 138 8.98 0.34 -13.17
C VAL A 138 8.63 0.31 -14.67
N GLY A 139 7.35 0.46 -14.99
CA GLY A 139 6.83 0.42 -16.35
C GLY A 139 6.58 -0.97 -16.93
N LYS A 140 6.82 -2.05 -16.16
CA LYS A 140 6.38 -3.41 -16.53
C LYS A 140 4.96 -3.66 -16.02
N SER A 141 4.22 -4.51 -16.72
CA SER A 141 2.91 -4.98 -16.25
C SER A 141 3.07 -6.08 -15.18
N GLN A 142 2.07 -6.22 -14.30
CA GLN A 142 2.02 -7.30 -13.32
C GLN A 142 2.22 -8.68 -13.96
N ALA A 143 1.53 -8.96 -15.07
CA ALA A 143 1.66 -10.25 -15.76
C ALA A 143 3.09 -10.53 -16.25
N ALA A 144 3.83 -9.51 -16.69
CA ALA A 144 5.23 -9.67 -17.09
C ALA A 144 6.15 -9.91 -15.89
N ILE A 145 5.87 -9.28 -14.75
CA ILE A 145 6.62 -9.45 -13.50
C ILE A 145 6.41 -10.88 -12.96
N GLU A 146 5.15 -11.32 -12.85
CA GLU A 146 4.82 -12.67 -12.37
C GLU A 146 5.38 -13.76 -13.28
N ALA A 147 5.37 -13.56 -14.60
CA ALA A 147 5.99 -14.49 -15.54
C ALA A 147 7.52 -14.59 -15.37
N ASP A 148 8.19 -13.46 -15.10
CA ASP A 148 9.63 -13.43 -14.80
C ASP A 148 9.95 -14.16 -13.48
N GLU A 149 9.15 -13.95 -12.43
CA GLU A 149 9.27 -14.65 -11.15
C GLU A 149 9.15 -16.18 -11.32
N VAL A 150 8.12 -16.63 -12.05
CA VAL A 150 7.90 -18.05 -12.37
C VAL A 150 9.08 -18.63 -13.16
N ALA A 151 9.55 -17.92 -14.20
CA ALA A 151 10.67 -18.37 -15.01
C ALA A 151 11.96 -18.51 -14.18
N ARG A 152 12.22 -17.58 -13.26
CA ARG A 152 13.36 -17.64 -12.33
C ARG A 152 13.28 -18.86 -11.42
N VAL A 153 12.13 -19.10 -10.79
CA VAL A 153 11.91 -20.29 -9.96
C VAL A 153 12.14 -21.57 -10.76
N GLN A 154 11.61 -21.66 -11.98
CA GLN A 154 11.81 -22.82 -12.86
C GLN A 154 13.28 -23.05 -13.25
N SER A 155 14.09 -22.00 -13.34
CA SER A 155 15.53 -22.12 -13.59
C SER A 155 16.34 -22.63 -12.39
N LEU A 156 15.78 -22.54 -11.18
CA LEU A 156 16.45 -22.88 -9.92
C LEU A 156 16.05 -24.28 -9.43
N GLN A 157 16.54 -25.28 -10.16
CA GLN A 157 16.34 -26.68 -9.81
C GLN A 157 17.15 -27.09 -8.55
N PRO A 158 16.76 -28.17 -7.86
CA PRO A 158 17.56 -28.73 -6.78
C PRO A 158 19.00 -29.03 -7.25
N GLY A 159 19.98 -28.49 -6.54
CA GLY A 159 21.41 -28.56 -6.88
C GLY A 159 21.93 -27.39 -7.72
N SER A 160 21.08 -26.48 -8.19
CA SER A 160 21.53 -25.22 -8.79
C SER A 160 22.31 -24.39 -7.77
N GLU A 161 23.33 -23.67 -8.24
CA GLU A 161 24.11 -22.74 -7.42
C GLU A 161 23.76 -21.30 -7.79
N ILE A 162 23.44 -20.48 -6.80
CA ILE A 162 23.10 -19.07 -6.99
C ILE A 162 23.88 -18.18 -6.02
N ALA A 163 24.30 -17.01 -6.50
CA ALA A 163 25.03 -16.03 -5.70
C ALA A 163 24.07 -14.94 -5.22
N VAL A 164 23.92 -14.78 -3.91
CA VAL A 164 23.03 -13.80 -3.29
C VAL A 164 23.83 -12.87 -2.38
N ARG A 165 23.61 -11.56 -2.46
CA ARG A 165 24.28 -10.58 -1.58
C ARG A 165 23.41 -10.21 -0.38
N ALA A 166 24.03 -9.71 0.68
CA ALA A 166 23.29 -9.06 1.75
C ALA A 166 22.60 -7.78 1.23
N GLY A 167 21.31 -7.60 1.53
CA GLY A 167 20.53 -6.48 1.00
C GLY A 167 20.96 -5.11 1.55
N GLU A 168 21.12 -4.99 2.87
CA GLU A 168 21.39 -3.68 3.50
C GLU A 168 22.62 -2.96 2.94
N PRO A 169 23.81 -3.61 2.77
CA PRO A 169 24.96 -2.94 2.19
C PRO A 169 24.74 -2.55 0.72
N VAL A 170 24.07 -3.38 -0.07
CA VAL A 170 23.76 -3.08 -1.48
C VAL A 170 22.86 -1.85 -1.57
N LYS A 171 21.78 -1.79 -0.79
CA LYS A 171 20.83 -0.68 -0.77
C LYS A 171 21.45 0.64 -0.29
N LYS A 172 22.51 0.58 0.54
CA LYS A 172 23.27 1.75 1.01
C LYS A 172 24.41 2.17 0.09
N GLY A 173 24.52 1.60 -1.11
CA GLY A 173 25.59 1.91 -2.07
C GLY A 173 26.97 1.40 -1.65
N SER A 174 27.02 0.45 -0.71
CA SER A 174 28.23 -0.21 -0.20
C SER A 174 28.31 -1.66 -0.68
N ALA A 175 27.87 -1.92 -1.92
CA ALA A 175 27.76 -3.27 -2.49
C ALA A 175 29.11 -4.02 -2.54
N ASP A 176 30.21 -3.28 -2.66
CA ASP A 176 31.58 -3.84 -2.63
C ASP A 176 31.92 -4.51 -1.29
N LEU A 177 31.25 -4.11 -0.21
CA LEU A 177 31.41 -4.72 1.12
C LEU A 177 30.53 -5.97 1.32
N ALA A 178 29.57 -6.23 0.43
CA ALA A 178 28.71 -7.40 0.48
C ALA A 178 29.16 -8.45 -0.54
N MET A 179 30.18 -9.23 -0.19
CA MET A 179 30.57 -10.39 -1.01
C MET A 179 29.37 -11.33 -1.21
N PRO A 180 29.12 -11.82 -2.44
CA PRO A 180 28.03 -12.76 -2.69
C PRO A 180 28.25 -14.08 -1.94
N GLN A 181 27.19 -14.56 -1.30
CA GLN A 181 27.11 -15.89 -0.73
C GLN A 181 26.66 -16.87 -1.82
N ARG A 182 27.40 -17.97 -2.02
CA ARG A 182 26.97 -19.04 -2.92
C ARG A 182 26.04 -19.98 -2.16
N ILE A 183 24.85 -20.17 -2.70
CA ILE A 183 23.78 -20.94 -2.11
C ILE A 183 23.45 -22.10 -3.04
N SER A 184 23.49 -23.30 -2.49
CA SER A 184 22.95 -24.48 -3.14
C SER A 184 21.43 -24.49 -2.97
N VAL A 185 20.71 -24.46 -4.08
CA VAL A 185 19.25 -24.45 -4.10
C VAL A 185 18.76 -25.87 -3.79
N ARG A 186 17.95 -26.02 -2.75
CA ARG A 186 17.19 -27.25 -2.45
C ARG A 186 15.76 -27.12 -2.92
N HIS A 187 15.19 -25.93 -2.75
CA HIS A 187 13.85 -25.58 -3.18
C HIS A 187 13.78 -24.10 -3.53
N ALA A 188 13.00 -23.75 -4.54
CA ALA A 188 12.64 -22.39 -4.87
C ALA A 188 11.14 -22.29 -5.12
N SER A 189 10.53 -21.17 -4.75
CA SER A 189 9.11 -20.90 -4.94
C SER A 189 8.84 -19.42 -5.15
N ILE A 190 7.74 -19.09 -5.81
CA ILE A 190 7.17 -17.74 -5.74
C ILE A 190 6.41 -17.60 -4.40
N GLU A 191 6.12 -16.36 -4.00
CA GLU A 191 5.44 -16.11 -2.72
C GLU A 191 4.04 -16.74 -2.67
N ARG A 192 3.25 -16.62 -3.74
CA ARG A 192 1.91 -17.22 -3.84
C ARG A 192 1.89 -18.69 -3.43
N ASP A 193 2.82 -19.48 -3.96
CA ASP A 193 2.86 -20.91 -3.73
C ASP A 193 3.31 -21.23 -2.30
N LEU A 194 4.23 -20.43 -1.75
CA LEU A 194 4.66 -20.53 -0.35
C LEU A 194 3.50 -20.22 0.60
N VAL A 195 2.79 -19.11 0.39
CA VAL A 195 1.63 -18.69 1.19
C VAL A 195 0.52 -19.74 1.15
N ALA A 196 0.27 -20.34 -0.01
CA ALA A 196 -0.72 -21.40 -0.17
C ALA A 196 -0.40 -22.65 0.69
N THR A 197 0.89 -22.96 0.92
CA THR A 197 1.25 -24.11 1.77
C THR A 197 0.84 -23.96 3.24
N ASP A 198 0.67 -22.72 3.71
CA ASP A 198 0.22 -22.39 5.07
C ASP A 198 -1.28 -22.04 5.14
N ASN A 199 -2.07 -22.41 4.11
CA ASN A 199 -3.53 -22.21 4.01
C ASN A 199 -4.01 -20.75 4.06
N ALA A 200 -3.18 -19.81 3.64
CA ALA A 200 -3.58 -18.42 3.45
C ALA A 200 -3.89 -18.13 1.97
N ALA A 201 -4.82 -17.20 1.73
CA ALA A 201 -5.07 -16.64 0.40
C ALA A 201 -4.00 -15.60 0.06
N TYR A 202 -3.81 -15.33 -1.23
CA TYR A 202 -2.77 -14.43 -1.72
C TYR A 202 -3.33 -13.46 -2.76
N VAL A 203 -2.94 -12.19 -2.65
CA VAL A 203 -3.23 -11.12 -3.59
C VAL A 203 -1.93 -10.38 -3.87
N ARG A 204 -1.58 -10.25 -5.15
CA ARG A 204 -0.45 -9.45 -5.62
C ARG A 204 -0.94 -8.10 -6.13
N LEU A 205 -0.32 -7.03 -5.65
CA LEU A 205 -0.48 -5.65 -6.14
C LEU A 205 0.91 -5.07 -6.43
N THR A 206 1.19 -4.71 -7.67
CA THR A 206 2.55 -4.34 -8.11
C THR A 206 2.89 -2.87 -7.87
N VAL A 207 2.87 -2.47 -6.60
CA VAL A 207 3.08 -1.09 -6.16
C VAL A 207 4.57 -0.74 -6.11
N THR A 208 4.98 0.22 -6.94
CA THR A 208 6.35 0.74 -7.00
C THR A 208 6.81 1.25 -5.64
N ASP A 209 8.04 0.91 -5.20
CA ASP A 209 8.55 1.43 -3.93
C ASP A 209 8.63 2.96 -3.92
N HIS A 210 8.38 3.55 -2.76
CA HIS A 210 8.38 5.01 -2.49
C HIS A 210 7.29 5.86 -3.17
N ALA A 211 6.57 5.33 -4.16
CA ALA A 211 5.51 6.02 -4.88
C ALA A 211 4.11 5.73 -4.30
N ARG A 212 3.09 6.40 -4.85
CA ARG A 212 1.68 6.04 -4.63
C ARG A 212 1.31 4.81 -5.46
N PRO A 213 0.28 4.03 -5.08
CA PRO A 213 -0.27 3.03 -5.99
C PRO A 213 -0.93 3.70 -7.20
N LEU A 214 -0.80 3.05 -8.36
CA LEU A 214 -1.48 3.43 -9.60
C LEU A 214 -2.99 3.19 -9.46
N ASP A 215 -3.81 3.89 -10.26
CA ASP A 215 -5.27 3.84 -10.12
C ASP A 215 -5.84 2.44 -10.38
N ASP A 216 -5.25 1.67 -11.29
CA ASP A 216 -5.62 0.28 -11.58
C ASP A 216 -5.27 -0.68 -10.43
N GLU A 217 -4.11 -0.50 -9.79
CA GLU A 217 -3.72 -1.22 -8.57
C GLU A 217 -4.69 -0.93 -7.42
N VAL A 218 -5.18 0.31 -7.31
CA VAL A 218 -6.19 0.69 -6.32
C VAL A 218 -7.53 0.01 -6.61
N ASP A 219 -7.94 -0.09 -7.87
CA ASP A 219 -9.15 -0.83 -8.25
C ASP A 219 -9.02 -2.32 -7.91
N GLN A 220 -7.89 -2.97 -8.23
CA GLN A 220 -7.64 -4.35 -7.86
C GLN A 220 -7.69 -4.56 -6.35
N PHE A 221 -7.09 -3.64 -5.58
CA PHE A 221 -7.18 -3.65 -4.12
C PHE A 221 -8.62 -3.58 -3.62
N ILE A 222 -9.44 -2.67 -4.13
CA ILE A 222 -10.85 -2.54 -3.74
C ILE A 222 -11.63 -3.82 -4.07
N LEU A 223 -11.41 -4.40 -5.26
CA LEU A 223 -12.04 -5.66 -5.66
C LEU A 223 -11.64 -6.81 -4.75
N ALA A 224 -10.36 -6.92 -4.40
CA ALA A 224 -9.85 -7.91 -3.45
C ALA A 224 -10.46 -7.72 -2.05
N VAL A 225 -10.55 -6.49 -1.55
CA VAL A 225 -11.21 -6.18 -0.27
C VAL A 225 -12.68 -6.55 -0.28
N ARG A 226 -13.41 -6.28 -1.37
CA ARG A 226 -14.82 -6.67 -1.54
C ARG A 226 -15.01 -8.19 -1.54
N ALA A 227 -14.00 -8.95 -1.95
CA ALA A 227 -14.03 -10.41 -2.05
C ALA A 227 -13.54 -11.13 -0.78
N LEU A 228 -13.03 -10.39 0.22
CA LEU A 228 -12.64 -10.99 1.50
C LEU A 228 -13.83 -11.71 2.15
N PRO A 229 -13.64 -12.92 2.70
CA PRO A 229 -14.71 -13.61 3.42
C PRO A 229 -15.08 -12.88 4.71
N GLU A 230 -16.23 -13.24 5.29
CA GLU A 230 -16.59 -12.76 6.63
C GLU A 230 -15.52 -13.16 7.66
N ASN A 231 -15.21 -12.24 8.57
CA ASN A 231 -14.16 -12.41 9.58
C ASN A 231 -12.75 -12.69 9.00
N ALA A 232 -12.50 -12.32 7.74
CA ALA A 232 -11.17 -12.42 7.15
C ALA A 232 -10.17 -11.52 7.87
N TRP A 233 -8.92 -11.98 7.88
CA TRP A 233 -7.76 -11.20 8.30
C TRP A 233 -6.97 -10.73 7.08
N ALA A 234 -6.71 -9.43 6.96
CA ALA A 234 -5.89 -8.86 5.88
C ALA A 234 -4.46 -8.57 6.38
N HIS A 235 -3.47 -9.28 5.85
CA HIS A 235 -2.06 -9.00 6.13
C HIS A 235 -1.41 -8.26 4.96
N PHE A 236 -0.90 -7.05 5.20
CA PHE A 236 -0.24 -6.24 4.19
C PHE A 236 1.27 -6.28 4.38
N HIS A 237 2.02 -6.52 3.32
CA HIS A 237 3.47 -6.45 3.41
C HIS A 237 4.11 -5.80 2.20
N CYS A 238 5.33 -5.33 2.41
CA CYS A 238 6.25 -4.92 1.37
C CYS A 238 7.65 -5.23 1.90
N GLU A 239 8.72 -4.82 1.21
CA GLU A 239 10.07 -5.13 1.67
C GLU A 239 10.32 -4.69 3.14
N ALA A 240 10.07 -3.42 3.48
CA ALA A 240 10.36 -2.87 4.81
C ALA A 240 9.20 -2.90 5.82
N GLY A 241 7.95 -3.04 5.37
CA GLY A 241 6.79 -2.95 6.25
C GLY A 241 6.39 -1.53 6.65
N LEU A 242 6.91 -0.53 5.94
CA LEU A 242 6.74 0.89 6.24
C LEU A 242 5.87 1.58 5.18
N GLY A 243 6.46 2.05 4.07
CA GLY A 243 5.77 2.93 3.10
C GLY A 243 4.50 2.33 2.48
N ARG A 244 4.66 1.30 1.65
CA ARG A 244 3.55 0.64 0.96
C ARG A 244 2.61 -0.02 1.96
N THR A 245 3.13 -0.80 2.90
CA THR A 245 2.36 -1.45 3.97
C THR A 245 1.47 -0.47 4.75
N THR A 246 2.04 0.61 5.29
CA THR A 246 1.24 1.58 6.08
C THR A 246 0.24 2.32 5.19
N THR A 247 0.59 2.60 3.93
CA THR A 247 -0.36 3.18 2.97
C THR A 247 -1.58 2.28 2.84
N PHE A 248 -1.40 0.99 2.53
CA PHE A 248 -2.52 0.08 2.33
C PHE A 248 -3.28 -0.26 3.62
N MET A 249 -2.62 -0.33 4.77
CA MET A 249 -3.32 -0.41 6.06
C MET A 249 -4.22 0.81 6.29
N VAL A 250 -3.74 2.02 5.96
CA VAL A 250 -4.55 3.25 6.01
C VAL A 250 -5.71 3.21 5.01
N LEU A 251 -5.48 2.79 3.76
CA LEU A 251 -6.55 2.70 2.76
C LEU A 251 -7.63 1.69 3.19
N TYR A 252 -7.21 0.51 3.66
CA TYR A 252 -8.13 -0.52 4.16
C TYR A 252 -8.96 0.00 5.33
N ASP A 253 -8.31 0.70 6.26
CA ASP A 253 -8.98 1.34 7.37
C ASP A 253 -10.03 2.37 6.92
N MET A 254 -9.67 3.24 5.98
CA MET A 254 -10.60 4.21 5.38
C MET A 254 -11.83 3.52 4.77
N LEU A 255 -11.65 2.44 4.02
CA LEU A 255 -12.77 1.70 3.44
C LEU A 255 -13.76 1.21 4.51
N ARG A 256 -13.29 0.85 5.71
CA ARG A 256 -14.14 0.34 6.80
C ARG A 256 -14.69 1.43 7.72
N ASN A 257 -13.98 2.55 7.87
CA ASN A 257 -14.19 3.49 8.98
C ASN A 257 -14.37 4.95 8.59
N ALA A 258 -14.10 5.37 7.35
CA ALA A 258 -14.09 6.80 7.00
C ALA A 258 -15.44 7.51 7.18
N THR A 259 -16.56 6.78 7.22
CA THR A 259 -17.89 7.37 7.50
C THR A 259 -18.06 7.84 8.95
N ARG A 260 -17.19 7.40 9.86
CA ARG A 260 -17.29 7.65 11.32
C ARG A 260 -15.98 8.08 11.99
N VAL A 261 -14.82 7.86 11.37
CA VAL A 261 -13.50 8.26 11.88
C VAL A 261 -12.85 9.25 10.93
N SER A 262 -12.24 10.31 11.46
CA SER A 262 -11.57 11.34 10.67
C SER A 262 -10.32 10.80 9.95
N LEU A 263 -9.89 11.51 8.89
CA LEU A 263 -8.63 11.21 8.20
C LEU A 263 -7.45 11.26 9.19
N GLU A 264 -7.44 12.29 10.03
CA GLU A 264 -6.40 12.55 11.02
C GLU A 264 -6.30 11.43 12.05
N ASP A 265 -7.44 10.95 12.58
CA ASP A 265 -7.46 9.86 13.55
C ASP A 265 -7.06 8.51 12.93
N ILE A 266 -7.50 8.22 11.68
CA ILE A 266 -7.09 7.00 10.94
C ILE A 266 -5.58 7.02 10.70
N VAL A 267 -5.03 8.13 10.22
CA VAL A 267 -3.59 8.25 9.97
C VAL A 267 -2.81 8.18 11.27
N LEU A 268 -3.29 8.83 12.34
CA LEU A 268 -2.61 8.79 13.64
C LEU A 268 -2.57 7.38 14.20
N ARG A 269 -3.69 6.64 14.25
CA ARG A 269 -3.68 5.30 14.84
C ARG A 269 -2.80 4.33 14.06
N GLN A 270 -2.81 4.42 12.73
CA GLN A 270 -1.92 3.60 11.89
C GLN A 270 -0.45 3.98 12.07
N LYS A 271 -0.14 5.26 12.33
CA LYS A 271 1.20 5.72 12.69
C LYS A 271 1.64 5.23 14.06
N LEU A 272 0.74 5.23 15.05
CA LEU A 272 1.00 4.74 16.42
C LEU A 272 1.30 3.23 16.41
N LEU A 273 0.61 2.46 15.57
CA LEU A 273 0.93 1.05 15.30
C LEU A 273 2.22 0.90 14.47
N GLY A 274 2.37 1.73 13.43
CA GLY A 274 3.37 1.63 12.36
C GLY A 274 4.73 2.26 12.67
N TYR A 275 5.23 2.14 13.90
CA TYR A 275 6.56 2.62 14.29
C TYR A 275 6.80 4.11 13.98
N GLY A 276 5.74 4.92 14.01
CA GLY A 276 5.81 6.35 13.75
C GLY A 276 5.82 6.73 12.26
N TYR A 277 5.62 5.78 11.34
CA TYR A 277 5.48 6.08 9.91
C TYR A 277 4.18 6.84 9.64
N ASP A 278 4.31 8.03 9.07
CA ASP A 278 3.21 8.94 8.81
C ASP A 278 3.02 9.13 7.31
N VAL A 279 1.94 8.57 6.77
CA VAL A 279 1.65 8.61 5.33
C VAL A 279 1.36 10.03 4.81
N LEU A 280 1.02 10.96 5.72
CA LEU A 280 0.74 12.37 5.42
C LEU A 280 1.92 13.31 5.69
N ARG A 281 3.05 12.81 6.21
CA ARG A 281 4.21 13.64 6.54
C ARG A 281 5.03 13.96 5.27
N PRO A 282 5.17 15.23 4.90
CA PRO A 282 6.09 15.62 3.83
C PRO A 282 7.54 15.41 4.27
N VAL A 283 8.43 15.26 3.30
CA VAL A 283 9.87 15.23 3.53
C VAL A 283 10.51 16.56 3.19
N GLU A 284 11.69 16.80 3.75
CA GLU A 284 12.43 18.04 3.54
C GLU A 284 12.80 18.26 2.07
N ALA A 285 12.81 19.53 1.66
CA ALA A 285 13.24 19.94 0.33
C ALA A 285 14.67 19.47 0.06
N GLY A 286 14.91 18.90 -1.13
CA GLY A 286 16.19 18.31 -1.53
C GLY A 286 16.28 16.80 -1.30
N ASN A 287 15.33 16.19 -0.58
CA ASN A 287 15.19 14.73 -0.58
C ASN A 287 14.62 14.27 -1.93
N TRP A 288 15.29 13.34 -2.61
CA TRP A 288 14.84 12.81 -3.90
C TRP A 288 13.46 12.15 -3.84
N LYS A 289 13.01 11.71 -2.65
CA LYS A 289 11.69 11.11 -2.43
C LYS A 289 10.55 12.13 -2.35
N ALA A 290 10.86 13.43 -2.18
CA ALA A 290 9.86 14.48 -2.00
C ALA A 290 8.71 14.47 -3.02
N PRO A 291 8.97 14.47 -4.35
CA PRO A 291 7.88 14.47 -5.33
C PRO A 291 6.93 13.28 -5.20
N TYR A 292 7.48 12.07 -4.98
CA TYR A 292 6.68 10.85 -4.84
C TYR A 292 5.87 10.82 -3.54
N ILE A 293 6.42 11.41 -2.46
CA ILE A 293 5.73 11.56 -1.19
C ILE A 293 4.60 12.57 -1.31
N ASP A 294 4.79 13.69 -2.00
CA ASP A 294 3.74 14.67 -2.25
C ASP A 294 2.57 14.06 -3.05
N ASP A 295 2.88 13.25 -4.08
CA ASP A 295 1.87 12.52 -4.85
C ASP A 295 1.12 11.50 -3.97
N ARG A 296 1.82 10.77 -3.09
CA ARG A 296 1.17 9.88 -2.11
C ARG A 296 0.27 10.64 -1.14
N ILE A 297 0.69 11.78 -0.63
CA ILE A 297 -0.11 12.61 0.29
C ILE A 297 -1.40 13.07 -0.39
N ALA A 298 -1.28 13.57 -1.62
CA ALA A 298 -2.44 13.98 -2.42
C ALA A 298 -3.40 12.80 -2.67
N PHE A 299 -2.85 11.64 -3.05
CA PHE A 299 -3.62 10.42 -3.24
C PHE A 299 -4.34 9.96 -1.97
N VAL A 300 -3.66 9.85 -0.83
CA VAL A 300 -4.27 9.38 0.44
C VAL A 300 -5.42 10.30 0.87
N ARG A 301 -5.28 11.61 0.70
CA ARG A 301 -6.36 12.58 0.99
C ARG A 301 -7.56 12.38 0.08
N ALA A 302 -7.33 12.17 -1.22
CA ALA A 302 -8.41 11.90 -2.16
C ALA A 302 -9.08 10.55 -1.91
N PHE A 303 -8.31 9.52 -1.57
CA PHE A 303 -8.82 8.20 -1.25
C PHE A 303 -9.72 8.22 -0.02
N TYR A 304 -9.42 9.05 0.98
CA TYR A 304 -10.33 9.26 2.11
C TYR A 304 -11.70 9.78 1.67
N ASN A 305 -11.74 10.77 0.77
CA ASN A 305 -12.99 11.29 0.22
C ASN A 305 -13.76 10.21 -0.56
N TYR A 306 -13.04 9.42 -1.36
CA TYR A 306 -13.60 8.25 -2.04
C TYR A 306 -14.21 7.27 -1.06
N ALA A 307 -13.47 6.83 -0.04
CA ALA A 307 -13.90 5.83 0.92
C ALA A 307 -15.09 6.32 1.77
N ARG A 308 -15.16 7.62 2.04
CA ARG A 308 -16.32 8.26 2.66
C ARG A 308 -17.57 8.21 1.81
N ALA A 309 -17.44 8.45 0.50
CA ALA A 309 -18.54 8.38 -0.45
C ALA A 309 -18.89 6.93 -0.82
N ASN A 310 -17.92 6.02 -0.73
CA ASN A 310 -18.01 4.62 -1.14
C ASN A 310 -17.58 3.68 0.00
N PRO A 311 -18.33 3.59 1.12
CA PRO A 311 -17.97 2.72 2.24
C PRO A 311 -17.85 1.26 1.79
N ASN A 312 -16.84 0.56 2.34
CA ASN A 312 -16.42 -0.78 1.91
C ASN A 312 -16.05 -0.86 0.42
N GLY A 313 -15.64 0.28 -0.14
CA GLY A 313 -15.31 0.45 -1.54
C GLY A 313 -16.51 0.24 -2.45
N ARG A 314 -17.74 0.57 -2.03
CA ARG A 314 -19.00 0.40 -2.77
C ARG A 314 -19.82 1.70 -2.74
N PRO A 315 -20.62 2.03 -3.79
CA PRO A 315 -20.89 1.19 -4.96
C PRO A 315 -19.81 1.22 -6.05
N GLN A 316 -19.05 2.31 -6.17
CA GLN A 316 -18.07 2.49 -7.25
C GLN A 316 -16.69 1.96 -6.84
N ILE A 317 -15.90 1.50 -7.80
CA ILE A 317 -14.44 1.38 -7.63
C ILE A 317 -13.78 2.75 -7.80
N TRP A 318 -12.46 2.82 -7.62
CA TRP A 318 -11.74 4.10 -7.54
C TRP A 318 -11.74 4.84 -8.89
N SER A 319 -11.38 4.17 -9.98
CA SER A 319 -11.35 4.79 -11.30
C SER A 319 -12.73 5.29 -11.74
N GLU A 320 -13.79 4.50 -11.49
CA GLU A 320 -15.18 4.91 -11.72
C GLU A 320 -15.53 6.19 -10.96
N TRP A 321 -15.15 6.28 -9.68
CA TRP A 321 -15.41 7.45 -8.87
C TRP A 321 -14.67 8.69 -9.38
N LEU A 322 -13.40 8.56 -9.79
CA LEU A 322 -12.62 9.66 -10.39
C LEU A 322 -13.31 10.25 -11.62
N THR A 323 -13.91 9.41 -12.48
CA THR A 323 -14.62 9.89 -13.68
C THR A 323 -15.96 10.54 -13.40
N SER A 324 -16.57 10.27 -12.23
CA SER A 324 -17.90 10.76 -11.88
C SER A 324 -17.96 12.26 -11.52
N GLY A 325 -16.81 12.94 -11.46
CA GLY A 325 -16.73 14.37 -11.13
C GLY A 325 -17.04 14.70 -9.67
N ALA A 326 -17.03 13.69 -8.78
CA ALA A 326 -17.30 13.82 -7.35
C ALA A 326 -16.09 14.34 -6.53
N LEU A 327 -15.16 15.05 -7.19
CA LEU A 327 -13.94 15.60 -6.58
C LEU A 327 -14.17 16.93 -5.87
#